data_AF-A0A930BRX0-F1
#
_entry.id   AF-A0A930BRX0-F1
#
_cell.length_a   1.000
_cell.length_b   1.000
_cell.length_c   1.000
_cell.angle_alpha   90.00
_cell.angle_beta   90.00
_cell.angle_gamma   90.00
#
_symmetry.space_group_name_H-M   'P 1'
#
loop_
_entity.id
_entity.type
_entity.pdbx_description
1 polymer ?
#
loop_
_entity_poly.entity_id
_entity_poly.type
_entity_poly.pdbx_seq_one_letter_code
_entity_poly.pdbx_strand_id
1 'polypeptide(L)'
;EELASFMMMALLAMVVIGVIGFFMRKKAAAQGNQGMQYAGAGAPFGGNTPQREFTPAGGSAAPAAASSGSIPAGFDAEGFVRNAKVNFIRLQAANDAGNLDDIREFTAPEMFAEIKMGIDERKGAKQTTDVVQLDAEVLDVTEEANRYIVSVHFNGLIREEDGAAAQPFAEVWHMTKPRDGSRGWVLAGIQQVQ
;
A
#
# COMPACT_ATOMS: atom_id res chain seq x y z
N GLU A 1 -23.05 14.07 23.13
CA GLU A 1 -23.32 12.74 22.55
C GLU A 1 -22.96 12.64 21.06
N GLU A 2 -23.63 13.32 20.13
CA GLU A 2 -23.33 13.17 18.68
C GLU A 2 -21.95 13.69 18.27
N LEU A 3 -21.48 14.80 18.83
CA LEU A 3 -20.15 15.35 18.55
C LEU A 3 -19.01 14.46 19.09
N ALA A 4 -19.26 13.70 20.17
CA ALA A 4 -18.30 12.76 20.73
C ALA A 4 -18.24 11.46 19.91
N SER A 5 -19.40 11.00 19.40
CA SER A 5 -19.50 9.87 18.48
C SER A 5 -18.86 10.18 17.13
N PHE A 6 -19.08 11.36 16.57
CA PHE A 6 -18.45 11.79 15.31
C PHE A 6 -16.92 11.94 15.45
N MET A 7 -16.45 12.41 16.61
CA MET A 7 -15.02 12.50 16.92
C MET A 7 -14.38 11.11 17.13
N MET A 8 -15.11 10.15 17.71
CA MET A 8 -14.66 8.76 17.85
C MET A 8 -14.62 8.03 16.49
N MET A 9 -15.59 8.29 15.61
CA MET A 9 -15.63 7.79 14.23
C MET A 9 -14.46 8.35 13.40
N ALA A 10 -14.18 9.64 13.52
CA ALA A 10 -13.06 10.29 12.86
C ALA A 10 -11.70 9.75 13.34
N LEU A 11 -11.60 9.35 14.61
CA LEU A 11 -10.40 8.71 15.14
C LEU A 11 -10.20 7.29 14.61
N LEU A 12 -11.26 6.52 14.42
CA LEU A 12 -11.18 5.17 13.83
C LEU A 12 -10.82 5.23 12.33
N ALA A 13 -11.41 6.17 11.58
CA ALA A 13 -11.01 6.42 10.18
C ALA A 13 -9.56 6.91 10.08
N MET A 14 -9.06 7.70 11.04
CA MET A 14 -7.65 8.10 11.11
C MET A 14 -6.70 6.95 11.47
N VAL A 15 -7.16 5.88 12.13
CA VAL A 15 -6.32 4.71 12.43
C VAL A 15 -6.13 3.87 11.16
N VAL A 16 -7.17 3.69 10.34
CA VAL A 16 -7.08 3.00 9.04
C VAL A 16 -6.24 3.79 8.03
N ILE A 17 -6.43 5.12 7.97
CA ILE A 17 -5.62 6.03 7.14
C ILE A 17 -4.19 6.21 7.70
N GLY A 18 -4.01 6.10 9.02
CA GLY A 18 -2.77 6.39 9.73
C GLY A 18 -1.76 5.26 9.70
N VAL A 19 -2.19 4.01 9.87
CA VAL A 19 -1.27 2.85 9.89
C VAL A 19 -0.64 2.61 8.52
N ILE A 20 -1.41 2.83 7.44
CA ILE A 20 -0.94 2.67 6.06
C ILE A 20 -0.19 3.93 5.58
N GLY A 21 -0.64 5.14 5.96
CA GLY A 21 0.00 6.41 5.56
C GLY A 21 1.31 6.75 6.29
N PHE A 22 1.52 6.26 7.52
CA PHE A 22 2.70 6.61 8.32
C PHE A 22 4.02 6.06 7.73
N PHE A 23 3.99 4.90 7.07
CA PHE A 23 5.19 4.32 6.45
C PHE A 23 5.59 4.97 5.12
N MET A 24 4.64 5.54 4.37
CA MET A 24 4.96 6.38 3.20
C MET A 24 5.53 7.74 3.61
N ARG A 25 5.07 8.31 4.73
CA ARG A 25 5.60 9.58 5.25
C ARG A 25 7.03 9.45 5.79
N LYS A 26 7.41 8.29 6.32
CA LYS A 26 8.77 8.05 6.83
C LYS A 26 9.82 7.84 5.74
N LYS A 27 9.43 7.37 4.55
CA LYS A 27 10.33 7.30 3.39
C LYS A 27 10.38 8.60 2.57
N ALA A 28 9.33 9.42 2.62
CA ALA A 28 9.37 10.79 2.08
C ALA A 28 10.10 11.79 3.01
N ALA A 29 10.09 11.58 4.33
CA ALA A 29 10.81 12.43 5.28
C ALA A 29 12.30 12.03 5.47
N ALA A 30 12.72 10.87 4.94
CA ALA A 30 14.14 10.49 4.89
C ALA A 30 14.89 11.12 3.69
N GLN A 31 14.20 11.82 2.80
CA GLN A 31 14.77 12.49 1.64
C GLN A 31 14.20 13.91 1.51
N GLY A 32 14.60 14.82 2.41
CA GLY A 32 14.24 16.24 2.26
C GLY A 32 14.37 17.12 3.50
N ASN A 33 15.38 16.91 4.35
CA ASN A 33 15.81 17.96 5.26
C ASN A 33 16.61 19.00 4.44
N GLN A 34 16.06 20.21 4.25
CA GLN A 34 16.76 21.51 4.30
C GLN A 34 15.90 22.63 3.69
N GLY A 35 15.72 23.72 4.45
CA GLY A 35 15.49 25.04 3.85
C GLY A 35 14.33 25.88 4.35
N MET A 36 14.16 26.05 5.66
CA MET A 36 13.59 27.31 6.16
C MET A 36 14.59 28.43 5.82
N GLN A 37 14.21 29.43 5.03
CA GLN A 37 14.98 30.68 4.98
C GLN A 37 14.12 31.90 4.64
N TYR A 38 14.27 32.87 5.52
CA TYR A 38 13.62 34.16 5.62
C TYR A 38 14.21 35.19 4.64
N ALA A 39 13.39 36.20 4.32
CA ALA A 39 13.68 37.62 4.15
C ALA A 39 14.88 38.10 3.29
N GLY A 40 14.65 39.15 2.49
CA GLY A 40 15.69 40.14 2.23
C GLY A 40 15.61 40.86 0.89
N ALA A 41 15.30 42.15 0.94
CA ALA A 41 15.38 43.10 -0.15
C ALA A 41 16.83 43.42 -0.56
N GLY A 42 17.03 43.87 -1.80
CA GLY A 42 18.22 44.62 -2.20
C GLY A 42 18.77 44.26 -3.60
N ALA A 43 18.66 45.19 -4.54
CA ALA A 43 19.45 45.25 -5.77
C ALA A 43 20.70 46.16 -5.56
N PRO A 44 21.58 46.44 -6.55
CA PRO A 44 22.07 45.69 -7.72
C PRO A 44 23.64 45.66 -7.79
N PHE A 45 24.19 45.16 -8.92
CA PHE A 45 25.47 45.50 -9.59
C PHE A 45 26.46 44.34 -9.88
N GLY A 46 26.56 44.02 -11.18
CA GLY A 46 27.82 44.04 -11.95
C GLY A 46 28.77 42.84 -11.91
N GLY A 47 29.02 42.20 -13.07
CA GLY A 47 30.30 41.50 -13.31
C GLY A 47 30.25 40.20 -14.12
N ASN A 48 30.36 40.35 -15.43
CA ASN A 48 30.56 39.37 -16.51
C ASN A 48 31.43 38.12 -16.21
N THR A 49 30.85 36.91 -16.30
CA THR A 49 31.54 35.65 -16.67
C THR A 49 30.59 34.74 -17.49
N PRO A 50 31.10 33.94 -18.45
CA PRO A 50 30.26 33.30 -19.47
C PRO A 50 29.42 32.16 -18.87
N GLN A 51 28.10 32.35 -18.85
CA GLN A 51 27.16 31.30 -18.50
C GLN A 51 27.16 30.22 -19.58
N ARG A 52 27.63 29.04 -19.18
CA ARG A 52 27.27 27.77 -19.77
C ARG A 52 25.74 27.70 -19.80
N GLU A 53 25.17 27.67 -20.99
CA GLU A 53 23.73 27.61 -21.23
C GLU A 53 23.19 26.29 -20.69
N PHE A 54 22.82 26.29 -19.41
CA PHE A 54 21.99 25.27 -18.82
C PHE A 54 20.56 25.71 -19.10
N THR A 55 19.97 25.14 -20.15
CA THR A 55 18.52 25.15 -20.32
C THR A 55 17.93 24.47 -19.08
N PRO A 56 17.12 25.14 -18.24
CA PRO A 56 16.29 24.42 -17.30
C PRO A 56 15.22 23.76 -18.16
N ALA A 57 15.46 22.51 -18.57
CA ALA A 57 14.39 21.66 -19.03
C ALA A 57 13.40 21.57 -17.86
N GLY A 58 12.32 22.35 -17.98
CA GLY A 58 11.24 22.41 -17.02
C GLY A 58 10.87 20.99 -16.61
N GLY A 59 10.88 20.76 -15.30
CA GLY A 59 10.43 19.52 -14.70
C GLY A 59 8.98 19.29 -15.08
N SER A 60 8.78 18.60 -16.20
CA SER A 60 7.72 17.62 -16.28
C SER A 60 8.29 16.39 -15.59
N ALA A 61 8.02 16.25 -14.30
CA ALA A 61 7.99 14.93 -13.70
C ALA A 61 6.95 14.16 -14.52
N ALA A 62 7.42 13.43 -15.54
CA ALA A 62 6.61 12.43 -16.18
C ALA A 62 6.08 11.56 -15.02
N PRO A 63 4.75 11.32 -14.93
CA PRO A 63 4.27 10.32 -14.00
C PRO A 63 5.11 9.08 -14.27
N ALA A 64 5.72 8.51 -13.22
CA ALA A 64 6.40 7.23 -13.34
C ALA A 64 5.39 6.31 -14.01
N ALA A 65 5.61 6.01 -15.28
CA ALA A 65 4.74 5.12 -16.02
C ALA A 65 4.69 3.85 -15.20
N ALA A 66 3.51 3.47 -14.74
CA ALA A 66 3.30 2.19 -14.10
C ALA A 66 3.92 1.17 -15.07
N SER A 67 5.06 0.58 -14.67
CA SER A 67 5.74 -0.42 -15.47
C SER A 67 4.70 -1.49 -15.74
N SER A 68 4.25 -1.60 -16.99
CA SER A 68 3.43 -2.72 -17.43
C SER A 68 4.25 -3.96 -17.14
N GLY A 69 3.90 -4.69 -16.08
CA GLY A 69 4.72 -5.79 -15.60
C GLY A 69 4.81 -6.89 -16.65
N SER A 70 5.84 -7.73 -16.53
CA SER A 70 6.04 -8.83 -17.47
C SER A 70 5.43 -10.09 -16.90
N ILE A 71 4.44 -10.66 -17.59
CA ILE A 71 3.83 -11.95 -17.25
C ILE A 71 4.40 -13.01 -18.20
N PRO A 72 5.14 -14.03 -17.70
CA PRO A 72 5.64 -15.13 -18.51
C PRO A 72 4.50 -15.89 -19.21
N ALA A 73 4.70 -16.27 -20.48
CA ALA A 73 3.66 -16.90 -21.32
C ALA A 73 3.10 -18.22 -20.76
N GLY A 74 3.83 -18.91 -19.87
CA GLY A 74 3.39 -20.16 -19.23
C GLY A 74 2.81 -19.97 -17.82
N PHE A 75 2.67 -18.75 -17.34
CA PHE A 75 2.12 -18.49 -16.01
C PHE A 75 0.60 -18.57 -16.02
N ASP A 76 0.02 -19.42 -15.16
CA ASP A 76 -1.43 -19.52 -14.96
C ASP A 76 -1.95 -18.33 -14.15
N ALA A 77 -2.09 -17.17 -14.82
CA ALA A 77 -2.56 -15.94 -14.20
C ALA A 77 -3.99 -16.07 -13.67
N GLU A 78 -4.87 -16.76 -14.40
CA GLU A 78 -6.28 -16.93 -14.01
C GLU A 78 -6.41 -17.79 -12.75
N GLY A 79 -5.69 -18.92 -12.71
CA GLY A 79 -5.61 -19.76 -11.52
C GLY A 79 -4.98 -19.04 -10.33
N PHE A 80 -3.95 -18.23 -10.59
CA PHE A 80 -3.34 -17.41 -9.54
C PHE A 80 -4.32 -16.39 -8.97
N VAL A 81 -5.01 -15.63 -9.83
CA VAL A 81 -6.02 -14.63 -9.44
C VAL A 81 -7.12 -15.25 -8.60
N ARG A 82 -7.63 -16.43 -8.96
CA ARG A 82 -8.64 -17.13 -8.15
C ARG A 82 -8.16 -17.37 -6.72
N ASN A 83 -6.94 -17.89 -6.56
CA ASN A 83 -6.35 -18.13 -5.24
C ASN A 83 -6.06 -16.82 -4.50
N ALA A 84 -5.61 -15.79 -5.22
CA ALA A 84 -5.33 -14.47 -4.66
C ALA A 84 -6.61 -13.83 -4.08
N LYS A 85 -7.76 -13.93 -4.78
CA LYS A 85 -9.05 -13.48 -4.27
C LYS A 85 -9.47 -14.22 -2.98
N VAL A 86 -9.25 -15.54 -2.90
CA VAL A 86 -9.52 -16.30 -1.66
C VAL A 86 -8.66 -15.79 -0.50
N ASN A 87 -7.36 -15.55 -0.75
CA ASN A 87 -6.47 -14.99 0.26
C ASN A 87 -6.85 -13.57 0.68
N PHE A 88 -7.40 -12.76 -0.23
CA PHE A 88 -7.93 -11.44 0.08
C PHE A 88 -9.05 -11.54 1.12
N ILE A 89 -10.07 -12.36 0.85
CA ILE A 89 -11.19 -12.56 1.77
C ILE A 89 -10.72 -13.15 3.11
N ARG A 90 -9.80 -14.13 3.08
CA ARG A 90 -9.23 -14.73 4.29
C ARG A 90 -8.52 -13.67 5.15
N LEU A 91 -7.73 -12.78 4.54
CA LEU A 91 -7.06 -11.72 5.28
C LEU A 91 -8.04 -10.77 5.96
N GLN A 92 -9.09 -10.33 5.24
CA GLN A 92 -10.11 -9.46 5.82
C GLN A 92 -10.77 -10.13 7.03
N ALA A 93 -11.23 -11.38 6.87
CA ALA A 93 -11.87 -12.12 7.95
C ALA A 93 -10.93 -12.36 9.15
N ALA A 94 -9.66 -12.68 8.92
CA ALA A 94 -8.69 -12.90 9.99
C ALA A 94 -8.33 -11.59 10.70
N ASN A 95 -8.21 -10.48 9.97
CA ASN A 95 -7.97 -9.16 10.53
C ASN A 95 -9.15 -8.67 11.38
N ASP A 96 -10.38 -8.84 10.89
CA ASP A 96 -11.61 -8.51 11.62
C ASP A 96 -11.77 -9.32 12.90
N ALA A 97 -11.49 -10.63 12.83
CA ALA A 97 -11.52 -11.53 13.98
C ALA A 97 -10.33 -11.32 14.94
N GLY A 98 -9.29 -10.58 14.53
CA GLY A 98 -8.04 -10.48 15.29
C GLY A 98 -7.28 -11.82 15.39
N ASN A 99 -7.47 -12.73 14.42
CA ASN A 99 -6.88 -14.06 14.43
C ASN A 99 -5.41 -14.03 13.98
N LEU A 100 -4.51 -13.72 14.92
CA LEU A 100 -3.08 -13.63 14.67
C LEU A 100 -2.42 -14.95 14.27
N ASP A 101 -3.02 -16.10 14.59
CA ASP A 101 -2.47 -17.39 14.17
C ASP A 101 -2.73 -17.61 12.68
N ASP A 102 -3.95 -17.34 12.20
CA ASP A 102 -4.30 -17.45 10.79
C ASP A 102 -3.46 -16.49 9.93
N ILE A 103 -3.36 -15.21 10.34
CA ILE A 103 -2.59 -14.19 9.61
C ILE A 103 -1.14 -14.64 9.41
N ARG A 104 -0.51 -15.22 10.42
CA ARG A 104 0.90 -15.64 10.38
C ARG A 104 1.17 -16.74 9.37
N GLU A 105 0.18 -17.58 9.05
CA GLU A 105 0.36 -18.69 8.11
C GLU A 105 0.61 -18.20 6.68
N PHE A 106 -0.10 -17.15 6.26
CA PHE A 106 -0.11 -16.69 4.87
C PHE A 106 0.52 -15.30 4.67
N THR A 107 1.10 -14.70 5.70
CA THR A 107 1.85 -13.44 5.60
C THR A 107 3.35 -13.66 5.85
N ALA A 108 4.17 -12.80 5.24
CA ALA A 108 5.57 -12.67 5.59
C ALA A 108 5.71 -12.07 7.01
N PRO A 109 6.82 -12.32 7.73
CA PRO A 109 7.01 -11.80 9.09
C PRO A 109 6.83 -10.29 9.23
N GLU A 110 7.25 -9.53 8.22
CA GLU A 110 7.14 -8.07 8.18
C GLU A 110 5.67 -7.65 8.08
N MET A 111 4.93 -8.22 7.12
CA MET A 111 3.50 -7.97 6.94
C MET A 111 2.69 -8.41 8.17
N PHE A 112 3.05 -9.55 8.77
CA PHE A 112 2.43 -10.02 10.01
C PHE A 112 2.58 -8.99 11.15
N ALA A 113 3.78 -8.44 11.32
CA ALA A 113 4.04 -7.45 12.35
C ALA A 113 3.20 -6.18 12.13
N GLU A 114 3.08 -5.71 10.89
CA GLU A 114 2.25 -4.56 10.53
C GLU A 114 0.77 -4.79 10.86
N ILE A 115 0.20 -5.91 10.42
CA ILE A 115 -1.21 -6.22 10.69
C ILE A 115 -1.45 -6.39 12.20
N LYS A 116 -0.53 -7.05 12.91
CA LYS A 116 -0.61 -7.21 14.36
C LYS A 116 -0.65 -5.85 15.07
N MET A 117 0.20 -4.89 14.66
CA MET A 117 0.19 -3.55 15.23
C MET A 117 -1.18 -2.88 15.03
N GLY A 118 -1.75 -2.94 13.83
CA GLY A 118 -3.10 -2.42 13.58
C GLY A 118 -4.16 -3.09 14.46
N ILE A 119 -4.11 -4.41 14.62
CA ILE A 119 -5.03 -5.16 15.51
C ILE A 119 -4.88 -4.70 16.96
N ASP A 120 -3.64 -4.57 17.46
CA ASP A 120 -3.37 -4.13 18.84
C ASP A 120 -3.85 -2.69 19.08
N GLU A 121 -3.65 -1.78 18.11
CA GLU A 121 -4.04 -0.38 18.17
C GLU A 121 -5.56 -0.17 18.29
N ARG A 122 -6.36 -1.08 17.71
CA ARG A 122 -7.82 -1.10 17.88
C ARG A 122 -8.25 -1.35 19.32
N LYS A 123 -7.36 -1.87 20.19
CA LYS A 123 -7.65 -2.17 21.62
C LYS A 123 -8.93 -2.97 21.82
N GLY A 124 -9.19 -3.94 20.95
CA GLY A 124 -10.38 -4.79 20.98
C GLY A 124 -11.65 -4.16 20.40
N ALA A 125 -11.57 -2.97 19.79
CA ALA A 125 -12.68 -2.44 18.99
C ALA A 125 -13.05 -3.42 17.87
N LYS A 126 -14.36 -3.64 17.70
CA LYS A 126 -14.89 -4.51 16.65
C LYS A 126 -14.58 -3.87 15.29
N GLN A 127 -14.11 -4.68 14.34
CA GLN A 127 -14.02 -4.33 12.93
C GLN A 127 -14.79 -5.36 12.13
N THR A 128 -15.39 -4.94 11.03
CA THR A 128 -16.12 -5.81 10.12
C THR A 128 -15.99 -5.22 8.73
N THR A 129 -15.48 -6.02 7.80
CA THR A 129 -15.28 -5.66 6.41
C THR A 129 -16.13 -6.56 5.52
N ASP A 130 -17.14 -5.97 4.91
CA ASP A 130 -17.96 -6.61 3.88
C ASP A 130 -17.36 -6.35 2.50
N VAL A 131 -16.92 -7.41 1.83
CA VAL A 131 -16.42 -7.32 0.44
C VAL A 131 -17.59 -7.44 -0.52
N VAL A 132 -18.04 -6.30 -1.06
CA VAL A 132 -19.22 -6.21 -1.94
C VAL A 132 -18.86 -6.56 -3.38
N GLN A 133 -17.71 -6.10 -3.85
CA GLN A 133 -17.16 -6.42 -5.16
C GLN A 133 -15.65 -6.60 -5.05
N LEU A 134 -15.11 -7.61 -5.73
CA LEU A 134 -13.69 -7.92 -5.73
C LEU A 134 -13.23 -8.37 -7.13
N ASP A 135 -12.51 -7.48 -7.79
CA ASP A 135 -11.81 -7.71 -9.03
C ASP A 135 -10.31 -7.80 -8.78
N ALA A 136 -9.62 -8.58 -9.60
CA ALA A 136 -8.19 -8.79 -9.44
C ALA A 136 -7.52 -9.14 -10.77
N GLU A 137 -6.29 -8.63 -10.94
CA GLU A 137 -5.47 -8.82 -12.13
C GLU A 137 -4.00 -8.98 -11.72
N VAL A 138 -3.30 -9.93 -12.32
CA VAL A 138 -1.84 -10.04 -12.14
C VAL A 138 -1.18 -8.93 -12.95
N LEU A 139 -0.41 -8.07 -12.28
CA LEU A 139 0.34 -7.00 -12.92
C LEU A 139 1.72 -7.45 -13.39
N ASP A 140 2.42 -8.22 -12.55
CA ASP A 140 3.81 -8.59 -12.78
C ASP A 140 4.15 -9.93 -12.16
N VAL A 141 5.04 -10.68 -12.80
CA VAL A 141 5.62 -11.90 -12.27
C VAL A 141 7.13 -11.84 -12.43
N THR A 142 7.82 -11.69 -11.31
CA THR A 142 9.29 -11.59 -11.28
C THR A 142 9.89 -12.85 -10.67
N GLU A 143 10.90 -13.39 -11.36
CA GLU A 143 11.78 -14.45 -10.87
C GLU A 143 13.05 -13.83 -10.28
N GLU A 144 13.26 -13.95 -8.97
CA GLU A 144 14.53 -13.60 -8.32
C GLU A 144 15.33 -14.85 -7.97
N ALA A 145 16.61 -14.70 -7.62
CA ALA A 145 17.51 -15.83 -7.35
C ALA A 145 16.96 -16.84 -6.31
N ASN A 146 16.24 -16.37 -5.28
CA ASN A 146 15.77 -17.20 -4.17
C ASN A 146 14.25 -17.29 -4.03
N ARG A 147 13.48 -16.48 -4.76
CA ARG A 147 12.02 -16.44 -4.65
C ARG A 147 11.34 -16.02 -5.95
N TYR A 148 10.06 -16.35 -6.04
CA TYR A 148 9.13 -15.75 -6.99
C TYR A 148 8.41 -14.58 -6.33
N ILE A 149 8.11 -13.55 -7.10
CA ILE A 149 7.28 -12.42 -6.69
C ILE A 149 6.17 -12.25 -7.72
N VAL A 150 4.93 -12.17 -7.27
CA VAL A 150 3.77 -11.87 -8.11
C VAL A 150 3.07 -10.66 -7.53
N SER A 151 2.86 -9.65 -8.36
CA SER A 151 2.10 -8.46 -8.00
C SER A 151 0.68 -8.58 -8.55
N VAL A 152 -0.32 -8.49 -7.68
CA VAL A 152 -1.74 -8.58 -8.05
C VAL A 152 -2.42 -7.28 -7.69
N HIS A 153 -3.02 -6.61 -8.67
CA HIS A 153 -3.89 -5.49 -8.45
C HIS A 153 -5.28 -5.98 -8.07
N PHE A 154 -5.79 -5.56 -6.92
CA PHE A 154 -7.15 -5.72 -6.45
C PHE A 154 -7.88 -4.41 -6.57
N ASN A 155 -9.15 -4.44 -6.96
CA ASN A 155 -10.03 -3.29 -6.89
C ASN A 155 -11.48 -3.76 -6.69
N GLY A 156 -12.35 -2.85 -6.25
CA GLY A 156 -13.76 -3.16 -6.08
C GLY A 156 -14.41 -2.27 -5.04
N LEU A 157 -15.37 -2.85 -4.31
CA LEU A 157 -16.18 -2.14 -3.33
C LEU A 157 -16.15 -2.88 -1.99
N ILE A 158 -15.84 -2.17 -0.91
CA ILE A 158 -15.88 -2.66 0.47
C ILE A 158 -16.80 -1.81 1.34
N ARG A 159 -17.33 -2.39 2.41
CA ARG A 159 -18.07 -1.65 3.44
C ARG A 159 -17.51 -2.03 4.80
N GLU A 160 -17.10 -1.03 5.57
CA GLU A 160 -16.46 -1.22 6.89
C GLU A 160 -17.37 -0.79 8.06
N GLU A 161 -18.54 -0.23 7.75
CA GLU A 161 -19.53 0.22 8.73
C GLU A 161 -20.91 -0.35 8.41
N ASP A 162 -21.57 -0.90 9.42
CA ASP A 162 -22.90 -1.47 9.31
C ASP A 162 -23.90 -0.42 8.79
N GLY A 163 -24.48 -0.68 7.62
CA GLY A 163 -25.46 0.20 6.98
C GLY A 163 -24.87 1.36 6.18
N ALA A 164 -23.54 1.53 6.14
CA ALA A 164 -22.89 2.55 5.32
C ALA A 164 -22.87 2.17 3.82
N ALA A 165 -22.68 3.17 2.96
CA ALA A 165 -22.46 2.94 1.54
C ALA A 165 -21.10 2.26 1.30
N ALA A 166 -21.07 1.29 0.39
CA ALA A 166 -19.82 0.65 -0.01
C ALA A 166 -18.90 1.67 -0.69
N GLN A 167 -17.62 1.67 -0.33
CA GLN A 167 -16.59 2.56 -0.84
C GLN A 167 -15.68 1.83 -1.82
N PRO A 168 -15.20 2.52 -2.87
CA PRO A 168 -14.22 1.94 -3.77
C PRO A 168 -12.88 1.78 -3.08
N PHE A 169 -12.17 0.70 -3.43
CA PHE A 169 -10.78 0.48 -3.03
C PHE A 169 -9.96 0.00 -4.23
N ALA A 170 -8.65 0.26 -4.20
CA ALA A 170 -7.69 -0.25 -5.17
C ALA A 170 -6.32 -0.46 -4.49
N GLU A 171 -5.76 -1.65 -4.62
CA GLU A 171 -4.54 -2.07 -3.94
C GLU A 171 -3.70 -2.99 -4.82
N VAL A 172 -2.38 -2.97 -4.66
CA VAL A 172 -1.47 -3.96 -5.24
C VAL A 172 -0.87 -4.79 -4.13
N TRP A 173 -1.08 -6.10 -4.21
CA TRP A 173 -0.51 -7.06 -3.27
C TRP A 173 0.69 -7.72 -3.88
N HIS A 174 1.79 -7.76 -3.13
CA HIS A 174 2.99 -8.49 -3.50
C HIS A 174 3.01 -9.83 -2.78
N MET A 175 2.84 -10.90 -3.55
CA MET A 175 2.91 -12.27 -3.07
C MET A 175 4.28 -12.86 -3.37
N THR A 176 4.86 -13.59 -2.42
CA THR A 176 6.17 -14.23 -2.61
C THR A 176 6.13 -15.71 -2.30
N LYS A 177 6.96 -16.49 -2.99
CA LYS A 177 7.14 -17.92 -2.74
C LYS A 177 8.62 -18.28 -2.86
N PRO A 178 9.26 -18.86 -1.84
CA PRO A 178 10.63 -19.34 -1.94
C PRO A 178 10.79 -20.39 -3.04
N ARG A 179 11.95 -20.41 -3.70
CA ARG A 179 12.27 -21.42 -4.71
C ARG A 179 12.65 -22.78 -4.15
N ASP A 180 13.09 -22.81 -2.89
CA ASP A 180 13.46 -24.04 -2.19
C ASP A 180 12.23 -24.92 -1.83
N GLY A 181 11.01 -24.44 -2.09
CA GLY A 181 9.78 -25.16 -1.81
C GLY A 181 9.43 -25.26 -0.33
N SER A 182 10.14 -24.54 0.54
CA SER A 182 9.91 -24.55 2.00
C SER A 182 8.51 -24.12 2.40
N ARG A 183 7.88 -23.23 1.62
CA ARG A 183 6.50 -22.77 1.85
C ARG A 183 5.82 -22.33 0.56
N GLY A 184 4.48 -22.25 0.62
CA GLY A 184 3.64 -21.71 -0.44
C GLY A 184 3.72 -20.18 -0.56
N TRP A 185 2.80 -19.63 -1.33
CA TRP A 185 2.69 -18.17 -1.51
C TRP A 185 2.28 -17.48 -0.21
N VAL A 186 2.97 -16.38 0.11
CA VAL A 186 2.65 -15.52 1.24
C VAL A 186 2.59 -14.06 0.83
N LEU A 187 1.74 -13.29 1.49
CA LEU A 187 1.63 -11.86 1.33
C LEU A 187 2.85 -11.17 1.98
N ALA A 188 3.67 -10.52 1.16
CA ALA A 188 4.87 -9.82 1.61
C ALA A 188 4.67 -8.31 1.75
N GLY A 189 3.65 -7.74 1.12
CA GLY A 189 3.33 -6.32 1.25
C GLY A 189 2.08 -5.92 0.47
N ILE A 190 1.50 -4.81 0.87
CA ILE A 190 0.34 -4.16 0.24
C ILE A 190 0.73 -2.73 -0.14
N GLN A 191 0.37 -2.30 -1.35
CA GLN A 191 0.49 -0.92 -1.81
C GLN A 191 -0.91 -0.39 -2.14
N GLN A 192 -1.26 0.79 -1.64
CA GLN A 192 -2.53 1.44 -2.00
C GLN A 192 -2.38 2.14 -3.35
N VAL A 193 -3.40 2.01 -4.20
CA VAL A 193 -3.50 2.74 -5.47
C VAL A 193 -4.53 3.84 -5.26
N GLN A 194 -4.10 5.09 -5.44
CA GLN A 194 -4.92 6.29 -5.20
C GLN A 194 -5.84 6.60 -6.38
#